data_AF-A0A2P7YXU4-F1
#
_entry.id   AF-A0A2P7YXU4-F1
#
_cell.length_a   1.000
_cell.length_b   1.000
_cell.length_c   1.000
_cell.angle_alpha   90.00
_cell.angle_beta   90.00
_cell.angle_gamma   90.00
#
_symmetry.space_group_name_H-M   'P 1'
#
loop_
_entity.id
_entity.type
_entity.pdbx_description
1 polymer ?
#
loop_
_entity_poly.entity_id
_entity_poly.type
_entity_poly.pdbx_seq_one_letter_code
_entity_poly.pdbx_strand_id
1 'polypeptide(L)'
;MPGDLNLKKSWNPALVKNQKKVWEKEQEALKELKAIKERSKEIEQEREKEEMIRLQYGDDPNAMPHDKKIELNKLAWMYEHGPEKDKDKLNESGFREVEEDFLLKLTDVDQLIKGSAAVKKKKDHATTEEANIRNQEQ
;
A
#
# COMPACT_ATOMS: atom_id res chain seq x y z
N MET A 1 -39.58 -45.27 27.26
CA MET A 1 -39.35 -44.01 27.97
C MET A 1 -39.69 -42.86 27.04
N PRO A 2 -40.60 -41.94 27.39
CA PRO A 2 -40.87 -40.76 26.55
C PRO A 2 -39.65 -39.84 26.60
N GLY A 3 -39.14 -39.43 25.44
CA GLY A 3 -37.98 -38.55 25.33
C GLY A 3 -38.24 -37.14 25.87
N ASP A 4 -37.17 -36.41 26.21
CA ASP A 4 -37.22 -35.07 26.78
C ASP A 4 -38.00 -34.09 25.87
N LEU A 5 -39.09 -33.54 26.40
CA LEU A 5 -39.97 -32.59 25.74
C LEU A 5 -39.23 -31.30 25.33
N ASN A 6 -38.19 -30.93 26.06
CA ASN A 6 -37.43 -29.71 25.81
C ASN A 6 -36.65 -29.77 24.49
N LEU A 7 -36.29 -30.95 24.00
CA LEU A 7 -35.61 -31.11 22.70
C LEU A 7 -36.52 -30.75 21.51
N LYS A 8 -37.84 -30.62 21.72
CA LYS A 8 -38.78 -30.12 20.72
C LYS A 8 -38.91 -28.60 20.71
N LYS A 9 -38.27 -27.90 21.64
CA LYS A 9 -38.33 -26.44 21.76
C LYS A 9 -37.16 -25.80 21.03
N SER A 10 -37.46 -24.81 20.19
CA SER A 10 -36.48 -24.12 19.35
C SER A 10 -35.47 -23.27 20.12
N TRP A 11 -35.78 -22.87 21.35
CA TRP A 11 -34.90 -22.07 22.20
C TRP A 11 -33.91 -22.92 23.03
N ASN A 12 -34.06 -24.25 23.06
CA ASN A 12 -33.22 -25.11 23.89
C ASN A 12 -31.77 -25.09 23.40
N PRO A 13 -30.78 -24.70 24.23
CA PRO A 13 -29.38 -24.63 23.82
C PRO A 13 -28.78 -26.01 23.54
N ALA A 14 -29.35 -27.09 24.09
CA ALA A 14 -28.89 -28.47 23.85
C ALA A 14 -29.26 -28.99 22.45
N LEU A 15 -30.12 -28.28 21.70
CA LEU A 15 -30.44 -28.66 20.33
C LEU A 15 -29.23 -28.46 19.42
N VAL A 16 -28.84 -29.49 18.65
CA VAL A 16 -27.68 -29.47 17.74
C VAL A 16 -27.69 -28.24 16.81
N LYS A 17 -28.87 -27.82 16.34
CA LYS A 17 -29.02 -26.61 15.49
C LYS A 17 -28.57 -25.33 16.20
N ASN A 18 -28.83 -25.21 17.50
CA ASN A 18 -28.47 -24.04 18.28
C ASN A 18 -27.00 -24.09 18.70
N GLN A 19 -26.49 -25.26 19.08
CA GLN A 19 -25.06 -25.47 19.31
C GLN A 19 -24.23 -25.09 18.09
N LYS A 20 -24.69 -25.48 16.89
CA LYS A 20 -24.02 -25.09 15.64
C LYS A 20 -23.99 -23.57 15.44
N LYS A 21 -25.11 -22.88 15.69
CA LYS A 21 -25.16 -21.40 15.59
C LYS A 21 -24.24 -20.71 16.59
N VAL A 22 -24.18 -21.22 17.82
CA VAL A 22 -23.27 -20.69 18.86
C VAL A 22 -21.82 -20.90 18.41
N TRP A 23 -21.49 -22.11 17.97
CA TRP A 23 -20.15 -22.44 17.48
C TRP A 23 -19.73 -21.58 16.27
N GLU A 24 -20.63 -21.35 15.30
CA GLU A 24 -20.35 -20.48 14.16
C GLU A 24 -20.01 -19.05 14.60
N LYS A 25 -20.76 -18.50 15.55
CA LYS A 25 -20.49 -17.16 16.12
C LYS A 25 -19.20 -17.11 16.93
N GLU A 26 -18.92 -18.15 17.71
CA GLU A 26 -17.65 -18.25 18.44
C GLU A 26 -16.46 -18.31 17.49
N GLN A 27 -16.58 -19.06 16.39
CA GLN A 27 -15.55 -19.13 15.35
C GLN A 27 -15.36 -17.79 14.64
N GLU A 28 -16.43 -17.07 14.34
CA GLU A 28 -16.36 -15.72 13.78
C GLU A 28 -15.66 -14.75 14.73
N ALA A 29 -16.07 -14.71 16.00
CA ALA A 29 -15.44 -13.88 17.03
C ALA A 29 -13.95 -14.21 17.22
N LEU A 30 -13.56 -15.49 17.17
CA LEU A 30 -12.16 -15.90 17.24
C LEU A 30 -11.34 -15.41 16.03
N LYS A 31 -11.93 -15.41 14.83
CA LYS A 31 -11.27 -14.87 13.63
C LYS A 31 -11.07 -13.36 13.73
N GLU A 32 -12.08 -12.63 14.18
CA GLU A 32 -11.99 -11.18 14.40
C GLU A 32 -10.92 -10.85 15.44
N LEU A 33 -10.90 -11.55 16.57
CA LEU A 33 -9.87 -11.38 17.60
C LEU A 33 -8.47 -11.67 17.05
N LYS A 34 -8.32 -12.70 16.21
CA LYS A 34 -7.05 -13.00 15.57
C LYS A 34 -6.59 -11.87 14.64
N ALA A 35 -7.48 -11.36 13.80
CA ALA A 35 -7.17 -10.23 12.90
C ALA A 35 -6.80 -8.96 13.68
N ILE A 36 -7.51 -8.67 14.78
CA ILE A 36 -7.18 -7.54 15.67
C ILE A 36 -5.83 -7.75 16.34
N LYS A 37 -5.50 -8.98 16.76
CA LYS A 37 -4.21 -9.31 17.36
C LYS A 37 -3.05 -9.15 16.38
N GLU A 38 -3.25 -9.55 15.13
CA GLU A 38 -2.25 -9.34 14.06
C GLU A 38 -2.03 -7.85 13.81
N ARG A 39 -3.11 -7.07 13.65
CA ARG A 39 -3.02 -5.62 13.45
C ARG A 39 -2.38 -4.88 14.63
N SER A 40 -2.73 -5.26 15.87
CA SER A 40 -2.12 -4.65 17.07
C SER A 40 -0.64 -4.97 17.17
N LYS A 41 -0.22 -6.17 16.76
CA LYS A 41 1.20 -6.52 16.68
C LYS A 41 1.94 -5.70 15.62
N GLU A 42 1.34 -5.47 14.45
CA GLU A 42 1.92 -4.60 13.42
C GLU A 42 2.10 -3.16 13.92
N ILE A 43 1.09 -2.62 14.60
CA ILE A 43 1.16 -1.28 15.19
C ILE A 43 2.26 -1.20 16.26
N GLU A 44 2.38 -2.22 17.12
CA GLU A 44 3.44 -2.24 18.13
C GLU A 44 4.82 -2.28 17.50
N GLN A 45 5.01 -3.09 16.46
CA GLN A 45 6.27 -3.14 15.71
C GLN A 45 6.59 -1.80 15.03
N GLU A 46 5.59 -1.08 14.54
CA GLU A 46 5.76 0.27 13.97
C GLU A 46 6.17 1.27 15.04
N ARG A 47 5.55 1.21 16.23
CA ARG A 47 5.92 2.06 17.37
C ARG A 47 7.32 1.77 17.88
N GLU A 48 7.69 0.50 18.03
CA GLU A 48 9.05 0.10 18.42
C GLU A 48 10.10 0.65 17.44
N LYS A 49 9.85 0.55 16.13
CA LYS A 49 10.76 1.11 15.10
C LYS A 49 10.82 2.63 15.18
N GLU A 50 9.69 3.29 15.33
CA GLU A 50 9.62 4.73 15.46
C GLU A 50 10.38 5.22 16.71
N GLU A 51 10.21 4.55 17.85
CA GLU A 51 10.94 4.84 19.08
C GLU A 51 12.46 4.65 18.89
N MET A 52 12.89 3.57 18.23
CA MET A 52 14.31 3.35 17.94
C MET A 52 14.91 4.46 17.07
N ILE A 53 14.18 4.92 16.04
CA ILE A 53 14.63 6.02 15.17
C ILE A 53 14.67 7.33 15.95
N ARG A 54 13.64 7.62 16.77
CA ARG A 54 13.60 8.80 17.64
C ARG A 54 14.74 8.80 18.66
N LEU A 55 15.09 7.66 19.25
CA LEU A 55 16.23 7.54 20.16
C LEU A 55 17.57 7.76 19.44
N GLN A 56 17.69 7.34 18.18
CA GLN A 56 18.93 7.47 17.42
C GLN A 56 19.19 8.91 16.93
N TYR A 57 18.14 9.61 16.48
CA TYR A 57 18.27 10.91 15.81
C TYR A 57 17.65 12.09 16.59
N GLY A 58 17.05 11.82 17.76
CA GLY A 58 16.32 12.80 18.54
C GLY A 58 14.96 13.17 17.94
N ASP A 59 14.28 14.13 18.59
CA ASP A 59 13.00 14.66 18.13
C ASP A 59 13.15 15.72 17.02
N ASP A 60 14.39 16.10 16.67
CA ASP A 60 14.66 17.14 15.70
C ASP A 60 14.44 16.63 14.26
N PRO A 61 13.42 17.13 13.53
CA PRO A 61 13.09 16.64 12.19
C PRO A 61 14.16 16.96 11.15
N ASN A 62 15.11 17.84 11.45
CA ASN A 62 16.19 18.20 10.53
C ASN A 62 17.45 17.32 10.71
N ALA A 63 17.55 16.57 11.81
CA ALA A 63 18.69 15.70 12.11
C ALA A 63 18.55 14.29 11.52
N MET A 64 17.33 13.90 11.11
CA MET A 64 17.07 12.58 10.52
C MET A 64 17.51 12.47 9.06
N PRO A 65 18.11 11.33 8.66
CA PRO A 65 18.33 10.99 7.26
C PRO A 65 16.99 10.93 6.50
N HIS A 66 17.02 11.32 5.23
CA HIS A 66 15.88 11.27 4.32
C HIS A 66 15.21 9.88 4.27
N ASP A 67 16.00 8.81 4.18
CA ASP A 67 15.49 7.44 4.16
C ASP A 67 14.67 7.09 5.41
N LYS A 68 15.07 7.60 6.58
CA LYS A 68 14.38 7.35 7.85
C LYS A 68 13.10 8.16 8.00
N LYS A 69 13.03 9.34 7.37
CA LYS A 69 11.78 10.13 7.27
C LYS A 69 10.74 9.39 6.44
N ILE A 70 11.18 8.71 5.38
CA ILE A 70 10.31 7.89 4.52
C ILE A 70 9.81 6.65 5.27
N GLU A 71 10.67 6.02 6.08
CA GLU A 71 10.27 4.87 6.90
C GLU A 71 9.26 5.22 8.00
N LEU A 72 9.38 6.40 8.63
CA LEU A 72 8.47 6.85 9.70
C LEU A 72 7.08 7.23 9.18
N ASN A 73 7.02 7.92 8.04
CA ASN A 73 5.77 8.35 7.46
C ASN A 73 5.46 7.50 6.23
N LYS A 74 4.49 6.60 6.35
CA LYS A 74 4.04 5.73 5.24
C LYS A 74 3.62 6.48 3.98
N LEU A 75 3.35 7.79 4.08
CA LEU A 75 2.98 8.67 2.97
C LEU A 75 4.12 9.60 2.53
N ALA A 76 5.29 9.57 3.16
CA ALA A 76 6.41 10.44 2.78
C ALA A 76 6.84 10.23 1.33
N TRP A 77 6.86 8.99 0.81
CA TRP A 77 7.14 8.72 -0.60
C TRP A 77 6.18 9.48 -1.56
N MET A 78 4.95 9.73 -1.14
CA MET A 78 3.93 10.45 -1.93
C MET A 78 4.13 11.97 -1.86
N TYR A 79 4.51 12.51 -0.69
CA TYR A 79 4.68 13.95 -0.51
C TYR A 79 6.06 14.46 -0.92
N GLU A 80 7.07 13.59 -0.93
CA GLU A 80 8.45 13.96 -1.23
C GLU A 80 8.76 13.93 -2.73
N HIS A 81 8.01 13.13 -3.49
CA HIS A 81 7.95 13.17 -4.95
C HIS A 81 6.60 13.69 -5.44
N GLY A 82 5.96 14.58 -4.67
CA GLY A 82 4.95 15.47 -5.22
C GLY A 82 5.48 16.11 -6.51
N PRO A 83 4.63 16.46 -7.48
CA PRO A 83 5.05 16.68 -8.86
C PRO A 83 5.69 18.06 -9.05
N GLU A 84 6.73 18.33 -8.27
CA GLU A 84 7.53 19.52 -8.22
C GLU A 84 8.51 19.58 -9.41
N LYS A 85 8.77 18.44 -10.05
CA LYS A 85 9.53 18.36 -11.31
C LYS A 85 8.76 18.75 -12.56
N ASP A 86 7.45 18.97 -12.47
CA ASP A 86 6.62 19.52 -13.56
C ASP A 86 6.28 21.00 -13.34
N LYS A 87 7.15 21.77 -12.69
CA LYS A 87 7.05 23.24 -12.71
C LYS A 87 7.09 23.77 -14.15
N ASP A 88 7.73 23.03 -15.05
CA ASP A 88 7.82 23.36 -16.48
C ASP A 88 6.53 23.07 -17.28
N LYS A 89 5.53 22.39 -16.69
CA LYS A 89 4.21 22.11 -17.30
C LYS A 89 3.04 22.77 -16.56
N LEU A 90 3.32 23.82 -15.78
CA LEU A 90 2.29 24.64 -15.15
C LEU A 90 2.09 25.93 -15.97
N ASN A 91 0.84 26.26 -16.28
CA ASN A 91 0.51 27.56 -16.89
C ASN A 91 0.68 28.69 -15.86
N GLU A 92 0.68 29.96 -16.29
CA GLU A 92 0.71 31.13 -15.39
C GLU A 92 -0.39 31.13 -14.31
N SER A 93 -1.48 30.38 -14.51
CA SER A 93 -2.59 30.20 -13.57
C SER A 93 -2.42 29.03 -12.58
N GLY A 94 -1.32 28.29 -12.65
CA GLY A 94 -1.03 27.15 -11.78
C GLY A 94 -1.78 25.85 -12.12
N PHE A 95 -2.51 25.82 -13.23
CA PHE A 95 -3.19 24.62 -13.72
C PHE A 95 -2.28 23.81 -14.67
N ARG A 96 -2.37 22.47 -14.60
CA ARG A 96 -1.70 21.59 -15.55
C ARG A 96 -2.55 21.47 -16.81
N GLU A 97 -2.00 21.85 -17.94
CA GLU A 97 -2.53 21.39 -19.22
C GLU A 97 -2.36 19.87 -19.30
N VAL A 98 -3.48 19.16 -19.11
CA VAL A 98 -3.55 17.72 -19.33
C VAL A 98 -3.54 17.53 -20.85
N GLU A 99 -2.45 16.96 -21.38
CA GLU A 99 -2.29 16.63 -22.81
C GLU A 99 -3.59 15.99 -23.35
N GLU A 100 -4.10 16.49 -24.47
CA GLU A 100 -5.43 16.14 -25.01
C GLU A 100 -5.62 14.62 -25.20
N ASP A 101 -4.52 13.89 -25.42
CA ASP A 101 -4.47 12.43 -25.52
C ASP A 101 -4.95 11.70 -24.25
N PHE A 102 -4.68 12.26 -23.06
CA PHE A 102 -5.12 11.69 -21.78
C PHE A 102 -6.62 11.91 -21.57
N LEU A 103 -7.15 13.07 -21.97
CA LEU A 103 -8.59 13.35 -21.94
C LEU A 103 -9.35 12.50 -22.97
N LEU A 104 -8.73 12.21 -24.11
CA LEU A 104 -9.27 11.34 -25.16
C LEU A 104 -9.15 9.84 -24.82
N LYS A 105 -8.52 9.46 -23.68
CA LYS A 105 -8.25 8.07 -23.27
C LYS A 105 -7.60 7.21 -24.36
N LEU A 106 -6.90 7.83 -25.31
CA LEU A 106 -6.09 7.07 -26.25
C LEU A 106 -4.83 6.68 -25.50
N THR A 107 -4.79 5.44 -25.04
CA THR A 107 -3.54 4.87 -24.54
C THR A 107 -2.57 4.70 -25.73
N ASP A 108 -1.26 4.80 -25.48
CA ASP A 108 -0.23 4.54 -26.49
C ASP A 108 -0.41 3.18 -27.19
N VAL A 109 -0.97 2.20 -26.46
CA VAL A 109 -1.34 0.88 -26.98
C VAL A 109 -2.43 0.98 -28.05
N ASP A 110 -3.41 1.85 -27.83
CA ASP A 110 -4.53 2.08 -28.74
C ASP A 110 -4.07 2.82 -30.02
N GLN A 111 -3.09 3.72 -29.91
CA GLN A 111 -2.42 4.33 -31.07
C GLN A 111 -1.57 3.31 -31.85
N LEU A 112 -0.95 2.34 -31.16
CA LEU A 112 -0.23 1.24 -31.79
C LEU A 112 -1.15 0.32 -32.57
N ILE A 113 -2.31 0.00 -31.99
CA ILE A 113 -3.35 -0.84 -32.63
C ILE A 113 -3.95 -0.12 -33.84
N LYS A 114 -4.13 1.20 -33.76
CA LYS A 114 -4.61 2.05 -34.86
C LYS A 114 -3.55 2.31 -35.94
N GLY A 115 -2.30 1.87 -35.72
CA GLY A 115 -1.23 1.91 -36.72
C GLY A 115 -0.70 3.30 -37.03
N SER A 116 -1.00 4.32 -36.21
CA SER A 116 -0.66 5.72 -36.49
C SER A 116 0.76 6.10 -36.06
N ALA A 117 1.43 5.32 -35.20
CA ALA A 117 2.75 5.65 -34.69
C ALA A 117 3.69 4.42 -34.62
N ALA A 118 4.92 4.58 -35.13
CA ALA A 118 6.00 3.63 -34.91
C ALA A 118 6.59 3.85 -33.50
N VAL A 119 6.75 2.77 -32.72
CA VAL A 119 7.36 2.81 -31.37
C VAL A 119 8.76 3.42 -31.45
N LYS A 120 8.91 4.68 -31.04
CA LYS A 120 10.22 5.23 -30.73
C LYS A 120 10.61 4.73 -29.34
N LYS A 121 11.37 3.64 -29.28
CA LYS A 121 12.10 3.27 -28.05
C LYS A 121 13.06 4.43 -27.72
N LYS A 122 12.72 5.27 -26.76
CA LYS A 122 13.73 6.08 -26.06
C LYS A 122 14.59 5.09 -25.28
N LYS A 123 15.89 5.06 -25.58
CA LYS A 123 16.88 4.41 -24.73
C LYS A 123 16.95 5.26 -23.47
N ASP A 124 16.43 4.74 -22.37
CA ASP A 124 16.63 5.36 -21.06
C ASP A 124 18.13 5.29 -20.73
N HIS A 125 18.70 6.44 -20.37
CA HIS A 125 20.06 6.59 -19.90
C HIS A 125 20.20 5.90 -18.53
N ALA A 126 20.38 4.58 -18.52
CA ALA A 126 20.71 3.81 -17.31
C ALA A 126 21.92 2.88 -17.51
N THR A 127 22.61 2.95 -18.66
CA THR A 127 23.74 2.05 -18.99
C THR A 127 25.08 2.77 -19.24
N THR A 128 25.21 4.04 -18.82
CA THR A 128 26.49 4.77 -18.95
C THR A 128 27.38 4.64 -17.72
N GLU A 129 26.85 4.21 -16.56
CA GLU A 129 27.67 4.07 -15.34
C GLU A 129 28.39 2.72 -15.23
N GLU A 130 27.81 1.62 -15.74
CA GLU A 130 28.45 0.29 -15.69
C GLU A 130 29.65 0.15 -16.64
N ALA A 131 29.74 0.98 -17.69
CA ALA A 131 30.85 0.94 -18.64
C ALA A 131 32.11 1.67 -18.14
N ASN A 132 31.97 2.59 -17.17
CA ASN A 132 33.09 3.41 -16.70
C ASN A 132 33.90 2.73 -15.59
N ILE A 133 33.29 1.79 -14.85
CA ILE A 133 33.97 1.03 -13.79
C ILE A 133 34.91 -0.04 -14.37
N ARG A 134 34.56 -0.64 -15.52
CA ARG A 134 35.36 -1.70 -16.15
C ARG A 134 36.69 -1.26 -16.78
N ASN A 135 36.89 0.04 -16.99
CA ASN A 135 38.12 0.59 -17.60
C ASN A 135 39.11 1.15 -16.57
N GLN A 136 38.84 1.05 -15.26
CA GLN A 136 39.76 1.50 -14.21
C GLN A 136 40.55 0.37 -13.52
N GLU A 137 40.31 -0.89 -13.88
CA GLU A 137 41.00 -2.07 -13.30
C GLU A 137 41.96 -2.77 -14.29
N GLN A 138 42.47 -2.06 -15.31
CA GLN A 138 43.59 -2.53 -16.15
C GLN A 138 44.74 -1.54 -16.16
#